data_AF-A0A351J1T3-F1
#
_entry.id   AF-A0A351J1T3-F1
#
_cell.length_a   1.000
_cell.length_b   1.000
_cell.length_c   1.000
_cell.angle_alpha   90.00
_cell.angle_beta   90.00
_cell.angle_gamma   90.00
#
_symmetry.space_group_name_H-M   'P 1'
#
loop_
_entity.id
_entity.type
_entity.pdbx_description
1 polymer ?
#
loop_
_entity_poly.entity_id
_entity_poly.type
_entity_poly.pdbx_seq_one_letter_code
_entity_poly.pdbx_strand_id
1 'polypeptide(L)' 'EGPQGSGKMTLARYFAALLCCPSENKPCFSCRICRLIESGDFPDVMELRHEDISKQIRVEDVRIFIEEAYMTPVEADRR' A
#
# COMPACT_ATOMS: atom_id res chain seq x y z
N GLU A 1 7.25 2.36 -15.45
CA GLU A 1 6.17 2.09 -16.42
C GLU A 1 6.10 0.59 -16.73
N GLY A 2 5.02 0.11 -17.34
CA GLY A 2 4.94 -1.28 -17.80
C GLY A 2 3.53 -1.67 -18.28
N PRO A 3 3.40 -2.66 -19.17
CA PRO A 3 2.11 -3.10 -19.70
C PRO A 3 1.22 -3.74 -18.61
N GLN A 4 -0.09 -3.84 -18.83
CA GLN A 4 -0.97 -4.57 -17.92
C GLN A 4 -0.47 -6.01 -17.74
N GLY A 5 -0.50 -6.52 -16.51
CA GLY A 5 0.05 -7.84 -16.18
C GLY A 5 1.55 -7.89 -15.88
N SER A 6 2.29 -6.78 -16.02
CA SER A 6 3.75 -6.76 -15.74
C SER A 6 4.12 -6.81 -14.24
N GLY A 7 3.20 -7.19 -13.35
CA GLY A 7 3.46 -7.29 -11.91
C GLY A 7 3.65 -5.98 -11.16
N LYS A 8 3.29 -4.81 -11.73
CA LYS A 8 3.44 -3.50 -11.06
C LYS A 8 2.80 -3.43 -9.68
N MET A 9 1.58 -3.96 -9.56
CA MET A 9 0.87 -4.00 -8.29
C MET A 9 1.53 -4.96 -7.30
N THR A 10 1.98 -6.13 -7.78
CA THR A 10 2.75 -7.10 -6.99
C THR A 10 4.02 -6.47 -6.44
N LEU A 11 4.75 -5.73 -7.28
CA LEU A 11 5.96 -5.01 -6.87
C LEU A 11 5.66 -3.92 -5.84
N ALA A 12 4.59 -3.15 -6.03
CA ALA A 12 4.17 -2.12 -5.07
C ALA A 12 3.87 -2.72 -3.69
N ARG A 13 3.10 -3.81 -3.64
CA ARG A 13 2.81 -4.54 -2.38
C ARG A 13 4.05 -5.15 -1.74
N TYR A 14 4.93 -5.73 -2.55
CA TYR A 14 6.21 -6.26 -2.07
C TYR A 14 7.05 -5.16 -1.42
N PHE A 15 7.13 -3.98 -2.06
CA PHE A 15 7.87 -2.85 -1.55
C PHE A 15 7.26 -2.29 -0.25
N ALA A 16 5.95 -2.17 -0.18
CA ALA A 16 5.26 -1.80 1.06
C ALA A 16 5.55 -2.80 2.19
N ALA A 17 5.47 -4.10 1.90
CA ALA A 17 5.81 -5.14 2.87
C ALA A 17 7.27 -5.07 3.32
N LEU A 18 8.20 -4.75 2.42
CA LEU A 18 9.62 -4.57 2.75
C LEU A 18 9.83 -3.43 3.77
N LEU A 19 9.13 -2.31 3.60
CA LEU A 19 9.25 -1.15 4.49
C LEU A 19 8.65 -1.42 5.88
N CYS A 20 7.43 -1.95 5.91
CA CYS A 20 6.66 -2.08 7.16
C CYS A 20 6.93 -3.37 7.93
N CYS A 21 7.56 -4.38 7.33
CA CYS A 21 7.86 -5.64 8.03
C CYS A 21 8.78 -5.38 9.23
N PRO A 22 8.51 -5.95 10.42
CA PRO A 22 9.35 -5.76 11.61
C PRO A 22 10.51 -6.76 11.70
N SER A 23 10.53 -7.78 10.84
CA SER A 23 11.57 -8.82 10.79
C SER A 23 12.94 -8.23 10.41
N GLU A 24 14.03 -8.90 10.78
CA GLU A 24 15.36 -8.60 10.21
C GLU A 24 15.43 -9.00 8.73
N ASN A 25 14.90 -10.17 8.39
CA ASN A 25 14.76 -10.65 7.01
C ASN A 25 13.43 -10.14 6.44
N LYS A 26 13.45 -8.99 5.76
CA LYS A 26 12.27 -8.34 5.19
C LYS A 26 12.17 -8.56 3.66
N PRO A 27 10.95 -8.65 3.10
CA PRO A 27 9.69 -8.96 3.78
C PRO A 27 9.62 -10.45 4.15
N CYS A 28 9.13 -10.78 5.35
CA CYS A 28 9.11 -12.18 5.82
C CYS A 28 7.87 -12.99 5.40
N PHE A 29 6.81 -12.31 4.93
CA PHE A 29 5.52 -12.89 4.53
C PHE A 29 4.77 -13.76 5.57
N SER A 30 5.26 -13.86 6.80
CA SER A 30 4.62 -14.64 7.88
C SER A 30 4.08 -13.77 9.02
N CYS A 31 4.64 -12.57 9.20
CA CYS A 31 4.19 -11.63 10.22
C CYS A 31 2.81 -11.04 9.88
N ARG A 32 2.12 -10.49 10.89
CA ARG A 32 0.79 -9.89 10.73
C ARG A 32 0.80 -8.75 9.70
N ILE A 33 1.78 -7.86 9.77
CA ILE A 33 1.90 -6.70 8.86
C ILE A 33 2.03 -7.14 7.41
N CYS A 34 2.92 -8.10 7.11
CA CYS A 34 3.05 -8.61 5.74
C CYS A 34 1.75 -9.24 5.22
N ARG A 35 1.03 -9.99 6.06
CA ARG A 35 -0.27 -10.59 5.68
C ARG A 35 -1.34 -9.52 5.40
N LEU A 36 -1.39 -8.46 6.19
CA LEU A 36 -2.32 -7.34 5.98
C LEU A 36 -1.99 -6.56 4.70
N ILE A 37 -0.70 -6.35 4.40
CA ILE A 37 -0.30 -5.69 3.14
C ILE A 37 -0.63 -6.57 1.94
N GLU A 38 -0.48 -7.89 2.07
CA GLU A 38 -0.84 -8.83 1.00
C GLU A 38 -2.35 -8.86 0.73
N SER A 39 -3.18 -8.78 1.79
CA SER A 39 -4.64 -8.69 1.66
C SER A 39 -5.13 -7.30 1.24
N GLY A 40 -4.34 -6.25 1.49
CA GLY A 40 -4.70 -4.85 1.23
C GLY A 40 -5.42 -4.18 2.40
N ASP A 41 -5.35 -4.75 3.60
CA ASP A 41 -6.05 -4.28 4.81
C ASP A 41 -5.11 -3.57 5.81
N PHE A 42 -3.88 -3.25 5.40
CA PHE A 42 -2.94 -2.57 6.29
C PHE A 42 -3.22 -1.05 6.30
N PRO A 43 -3.56 -0.46 7.45
CA PRO A 43 -4.10 0.91 7.53
C PRO A 43 -3.10 1.98 7.08
N ASP A 44 -1.80 1.74 7.19
CA ASP A 44 -0.76 2.70 6.79
C ASP A 44 -0.31 2.51 5.33
N VAL A 45 -0.98 1.64 4.56
CA VAL A 45 -0.75 1.46 3.12
C VAL A 45 -2.08 1.57 2.39
N MET A 46 -2.32 2.70 1.75
CA MET A 46 -3.53 2.95 0.97
C MET A 46 -3.28 2.77 -0.53
N GLU A 47 -4.13 1.97 -1.18
CA GLU A 47 -4.09 1.77 -2.62
C GLU A 47 -5.20 2.59 -3.29
N LEU A 48 -4.86 3.67 -3.99
CA LEU A 48 -5.81 4.39 -4.84
C LEU A 48 -6.14 3.55 -6.08
N ARG A 49 -7.33 2.97 -6.07
CA ARG A 49 -7.86 2.15 -7.17
C ARG A 49 -9.00 2.88 -7.85
N HIS A 50 -9.19 2.58 -9.13
CA HIS A 50 -10.36 3.06 -9.86
C HIS A 50 -11.53 2.18 -9.46
N GLU A 51 -12.53 2.74 -8.78
CA GLU A 51 -13.73 2.01 -8.34
C GLU A 51 -14.68 1.70 -9.52
N ASP A 52 -14.54 2.43 -10.63
CA ASP A 52 -15.44 2.36 -11.79
C ASP A 52 -14.73 2.10 -13.12
N ILE A 53 -15.54 1.78 -14.15
CA ILE A 53 -15.17 1.65 -15.57
C ILE A 53 -14.46 2.91 -16.09
N SER A 54 -14.62 4.05 -15.41
CA SER A 54 -13.88 5.29 -15.70
C SER A 54 -12.42 5.17 -15.23
N LYS A 55 -11.49 5.29 -16.19
CA LYS A 55 -10.03 5.28 -15.95
C LYS A 55 -9.50 6.61 -15.35
N GLN A 56 -10.31 7.32 -14.57
CA GLN A 56 -9.98 8.62 -14.02
C GLN A 56 -9.98 8.58 -12.49
N ILE A 57 -8.94 9.15 -11.89
CA ILE A 57 -8.86 9.43 -10.45
C ILE A 57 -9.41 10.84 -10.25
N ARG A 58 -10.41 11.01 -9.37
CA ARG A 58 -10.99 12.34 -9.12
C ARG A 58 -10.09 13.15 -8.20
N VAL A 59 -10.17 14.47 -8.31
CA VAL A 59 -9.40 15.38 -7.44
C VAL A 59 -9.77 15.18 -5.98
N GLU A 60 -11.04 14.90 -5.70
CA GLU A 60 -11.56 14.64 -4.35
C GLU A 60 -10.91 13.40 -3.72
N ASP A 61 -10.75 12.31 -4.49
CA ASP A 61 -10.12 11.07 -4.01
C ASP A 61 -8.64 11.31 -3.64
N VAL A 62 -7.94 12.12 -4.44
CA VAL A 62 -6.55 12.51 -4.17
C VAL A 62 -6.44 13.39 -2.93
N ARG A 63 -7.40 14.31 -2.71
CA ARG A 63 -7.40 15.17 -1.50
C ARG A 63 -7.55 14.34 -0.22
N ILE A 64 -8.48 13.39 -0.21
CA ILE A 64 -8.65 12.45 0.91
C ILE A 64 -7.36 11.65 1.13
N PHE A 65 -6.75 11.14 0.06
CA PHE A 65 -5.49 10.41 0.16
C PHE A 65 -4.36 11.23 0.78
N ILE A 66 -4.25 12.50 0.39
CA ILE A 66 -3.23 13.40 0.95
C ILE A 66 -3.49 13.65 2.45
N GLU A 67 -4.75 13.87 2.85
CA GLU A 67 -5.13 14.07 4.25
C GLU A 67 -4.77 12.85 5.12
N GLU A 68 -5.10 11.64 4.67
CA GLU A 68 -4.72 10.39 5.34
C GLU A 68 -3.19 10.24 5.44
N ALA A 69 -2.44 10.61 4.40
CA ALA A 69 -0.98 10.52 4.40
C ALA A 69 -0.29 11.47 5.39
N TYR A 70 -0.96 12.55 5.83
CA TYR A 70 -0.45 13.45 6.87
C TYR A 70 -0.71 12.96 8.29
N MET A 71 -1.53 11.94 8.46
CA MET A 71 -1.82 11.36 9.76
C MET A 71 -0.62 10.58 10.30
N THR A 72 -0.61 10.40 11.61
CA THR A 72 0.41 9.57 12.25
C THR A 72 0.15 8.11 11.89
N PRO A 73 1.20 7.34 11.53
CA PRO A 73 1.05 5.91 11.29
C PRO A 73 0.40 5.22 12.49
N VAL A 74 -0.59 4.37 12.20
CA VAL A 74 -1.36 3.64 13.20
C VAL A 74 -0.55 2.44 13.70
N GLU A 75 0.12 1.72 12.80
CA GLU A 75 0.86 0.50 13.10
C GLU A 75 2.30 0.48 12.57
N ALA A 76 2.62 1.26 11.54
CA ALA A 76 3.97 1.31 10.96
C ALA A 76 4.96 2.05 11.87
N ASP A 77 6.18 1.54 11.96
CA ASP A 77 7.25 2.13 12.76
C ASP A 77 7.75 3.43 12.10
N ARG A 78 7.94 4.49 12.91
CA ARG A 78 8.48 5.78 12.47
C ARG A 78 10.01 5.71 12.44
N ARG A 79 10.59 4.99 11.48
CA ARG A 79 12.05 4.97 11.26
C ARG A 79 12.48 5.93 10.16
#